data_AF-A0A963EK73-F1
#
_entry.id   AF-A0A963EK73-F1
#
_cell.length_a   1.000
_cell.length_b   1.000
_cell.length_c   1.000
_cell.angle_alpha   90.00
_cell.angle_beta   90.00
_cell.angle_gamma   90.00
#
_symmetry.space_group_name_H-M   'P 1'
#
loop_
_entity.id
_entity.type
_entity.pdbx_description
1 polymer ?
#
loop_
_entity_poly.entity_id
_entity_poly.type
_entity_poly.pdbx_seq_one_letter_code
_entity_poly.pdbx_strand_id
1 'polypeptide(L)'
;MAGGPSACPATPASQNRLARAMCVPPRRINEIVHGQRAITADTALRLAHVLGTSAQFWLGLQADYDLEQARQVDMGGMVKLTG
;
A
#
# COMPACT_ATOMS: atom_id res chain seq x y z
N MET A 1 18.66 -29.07 -19.31
CA MET A 1 18.83 -28.57 -17.93
C MET A 1 18.46 -27.10 -17.95
N ALA A 2 17.22 -26.74 -17.59
CA ALA A 2 16.70 -25.38 -17.79
C ALA A 2 16.77 -24.57 -16.47
N GLY A 3 17.42 -23.40 -16.55
CA GLY A 3 17.12 -22.20 -15.78
C GLY A 3 17.19 -22.29 -14.25
N GLY A 4 18.37 -22.07 -13.67
CA GLY A 4 18.46 -21.63 -12.27
C GLY A 4 18.31 -20.10 -12.18
N PRO A 5 17.37 -19.55 -11.40
CA PRO A 5 17.27 -18.11 -11.19
C PRO A 5 18.26 -17.67 -10.08
N SER A 6 19.54 -17.54 -10.42
CA SER A 6 20.56 -16.97 -9.53
C SER A 6 20.96 -15.59 -10.02
N ALA A 7 20.21 -14.56 -9.61
CA ALA A 7 20.71 -13.21 -9.35
C ALA A 7 19.55 -12.31 -8.92
N CYS A 8 19.26 -12.26 -7.62
CA CYS A 8 18.62 -11.06 -7.05
C CYS A 8 19.77 -10.14 -6.59
N PRO A 9 20.00 -8.98 -7.23
CA PRO A 9 20.94 -8.00 -6.70
C PRO A 9 20.41 -7.42 -5.39
N ALA A 10 21.28 -7.29 -4.39
CA ALA A 10 20.96 -6.75 -3.08
C ALA A 10 20.60 -5.26 -3.17
N THR A 11 19.40 -4.88 -2.68
CA THR A 11 19.02 -3.48 -2.36
C THR A 11 17.73 -3.44 -1.50
N PRO A 12 17.49 -2.32 -0.78
CA PRO A 12 17.57 -2.20 0.68
C PRO A 12 16.57 -3.10 1.46
N ALA A 13 17.01 -3.56 2.63
CA ALA A 13 16.49 -4.72 3.35
C ALA A 13 15.08 -4.62 3.99
N SER A 14 14.28 -3.57 3.73
CA SER A 14 12.93 -3.43 4.32
C SER A 14 11.80 -3.82 3.35
N GLN A 15 11.75 -3.21 2.17
CA GLN A 15 10.62 -3.39 1.22
C GLN A 15 10.68 -4.73 0.47
N ASN A 16 11.86 -5.19 0.06
CA ASN A 16 12.03 -6.47 -0.62
C ASN A 16 11.74 -7.68 0.29
N ARG A 17 12.07 -7.57 1.58
CA ARG A 17 11.73 -8.60 2.58
C ARG A 17 10.23 -8.65 2.80
N LEU A 18 9.57 -7.49 2.90
CA LEU A 18 8.12 -7.37 3.03
C LEU A 18 7.37 -7.92 1.80
N ALA A 19 7.86 -7.64 0.59
CA ALA A 19 7.31 -8.18 -0.66
C ALA A 19 7.35 -9.72 -0.72
N ARG A 20 8.49 -10.31 -0.36
CA ARG A 20 8.64 -11.77 -0.31
C ARG A 20 7.75 -12.40 0.77
N ALA A 21 7.64 -11.76 1.94
CA ALA A 21 6.81 -12.26 3.04
C ALA A 21 5.31 -12.19 2.74
N MET A 22 4.85 -11.16 1.99
CA MET A 22 3.45 -11.04 1.58
C MET A 22 3.11 -11.78 0.28
N CYS A 23 4.11 -12.37 -0.39
CA CYS A 23 3.98 -13.00 -1.71
C CYS A 23 3.34 -12.07 -2.76
N VAL A 24 3.60 -10.76 -2.65
CA VAL A 24 3.13 -9.74 -3.59
C VAL A 24 4.33 -9.10 -4.29
N PRO A 25 4.17 -8.70 -5.56
CA PRO A 25 5.27 -8.03 -6.26
C PRO A 25 5.65 -6.73 -5.54
N PRO A 26 6.95 -6.41 -5.42
CA PRO A 26 7.42 -5.21 -4.71
C PRO A 26 6.83 -3.92 -5.28
N ARG A 27 6.51 -3.91 -6.59
CA ARG A 27 5.76 -2.84 -7.25
C ARG A 27 4.42 -2.55 -6.57
N ARG A 28 3.67 -3.59 -6.17
CA ARG A 28 2.39 -3.42 -5.48
C ARG A 28 2.57 -2.72 -4.14
N ILE A 29 3.62 -3.05 -3.39
CA ILE A 29 3.95 -2.36 -2.13
C ILE A 29 4.33 -0.92 -2.40
N ASN A 30 5.15 -0.66 -3.41
CA ASN A 30 5.54 0.69 -3.78
C ASN A 30 4.31 1.54 -4.16
N GLU A 31 3.37 0.99 -4.93
CA GLU A 31 2.11 1.66 -5.28
C GLU A 31 1.25 1.96 -4.04
N ILE A 32 1.18 1.04 -3.07
CA ILE A 32 0.45 1.26 -1.80
C ILE A 32 1.15 2.35 -0.97
N VAL A 33 2.48 2.31 -0.85
CA VAL A 33 3.28 3.30 -0.10
C VAL A 33 3.18 4.69 -0.72
N HIS A 34 3.07 4.79 -2.04
CA HIS A 34 2.88 6.06 -2.74
C HIS A 34 1.41 6.49 -2.86
N GLY A 35 0.46 5.78 -2.23
CA GLY A 35 -0.96 6.09 -2.31
C GLY A 35 -1.58 5.94 -3.71
N GLN A 36 -0.86 5.32 -4.65
CA GLN A 36 -1.33 5.03 -6.00
C GLN A 36 -2.33 3.85 -6.01
N ARG A 37 -2.40 3.09 -4.91
CA ARG A 37 -3.32 1.98 -4.78
C ARG A 37 -3.87 1.86 -3.36
N ALA A 38 -5.18 1.71 -3.26
CA ALA A 38 -5.87 1.49 -2.00
C ALA A 38 -5.55 0.11 -1.38
N ILE A 39 -5.54 0.06 -0.05
CA ILE A 39 -5.38 -1.15 0.75
C ILE A 39 -6.73 -1.89 0.79
N THR A 40 -6.78 -3.07 0.16
CA THR A 40 -7.95 -3.97 0.22
C THR A 40 -7.91 -4.88 1.44
N ALA A 41 -9.04 -5.51 1.78
CA ALA A 41 -9.12 -6.47 2.89
C ALA A 41 -8.12 -7.64 2.78
N ASP A 42 -7.93 -8.23 1.59
CA ASP A 42 -6.90 -9.26 1.35
C ASP A 42 -5.48 -8.72 1.63
N THR A 43 -5.20 -7.49 1.22
CA THR A 43 -3.90 -6.85 1.44
C THR A 43 -3.68 -6.54 2.93
N ALA A 44 -4.71 -6.06 3.62
CA ALA A 44 -4.69 -5.80 5.06
C ALA A 44 -4.44 -7.08 5.88
N LEU A 45 -5.05 -8.21 5.49
CA LEU A 45 -4.80 -9.52 6.12
C LEU A 45 -3.36 -10.00 5.92
N ARG A 46 -2.79 -9.79 4.73
CA ARG A 46 -1.38 -10.12 4.45
C ARG A 46 -0.41 -9.25 5.24
N LEU A 47 -0.66 -7.94 5.30
CA LEU A 47 0.13 -6.99 6.10
C LEU A 47 0.05 -7.32 7.59
N ALA A 48 -1.15 -7.61 8.09
CA ALA A 48 -1.39 -8.03 9.47
C ALA A 48 -0.55 -9.25 9.84
N HIS A 49 -0.57 -10.28 9.00
CA HIS A 49 0.17 -11.52 9.23
C HIS A 49 1.69 -11.31 9.22
N VAL A 50 2.20 -10.50 8.30
CA VAL A 50 3.66 -10.30 8.13
C VAL A 50 4.25 -9.34 9.16
N LEU A 51 3.48 -8.31 9.56
CA LEU A 51 3.94 -7.27 10.49
C LEU A 51 3.49 -7.50 11.93
N GLY A 52 2.71 -8.55 12.20
CA GLY A 52 2.14 -8.80 13.53
C GLY A 52 1.15 -7.73 13.97
N THR A 53 0.43 -7.15 13.02
CA THR A 53 -0.56 -6.07 13.24
C THR A 53 -1.96 -6.58 12.94
N SER A 54 -2.98 -5.73 13.10
CA SER A 54 -4.39 -6.10 12.84
C SER A 54 -4.84 -5.65 11.46
N ALA A 55 -5.67 -6.44 10.77
CA ALA A 55 -6.22 -6.03 9.47
C ALA A 55 -7.10 -4.77 9.60
N GLN A 56 -7.82 -4.61 10.71
CA GLN A 56 -8.61 -3.40 10.98
C GLN A 56 -7.73 -2.14 11.07
N PHE A 57 -6.49 -2.26 11.55
CA PHE A 57 -5.57 -1.13 11.62
C PHE A 57 -5.28 -0.58 10.21
N TRP A 58 -4.97 -1.47 9.27
CA TRP A 58 -4.70 -1.10 7.88
C TRP A 58 -5.92 -0.57 7.14
N LEU A 59 -7.10 -1.15 7.38
CA LEU A 59 -8.35 -0.65 6.80
C LEU A 59 -8.76 0.71 7.41
N GLY A 60 -8.49 0.94 8.69
CA GLY A 60 -8.70 2.23 9.33
C GLY A 60 -7.86 3.34 8.71
N LEU A 61 -6.57 3.06 8.40
CA LEU A 61 -5.70 4.00 7.67
C LEU A 61 -6.24 4.31 6.28
N GLN A 62 -6.74 3.29 5.56
CA GLN A 62 -7.36 3.50 4.25
C GLN A 62 -8.62 4.37 4.34
N ALA A 63 -9.45 4.16 5.36
CA ALA A 63 -10.66 4.96 5.57
C ALA A 63 -10.33 6.41 5.91
N ASP A 64 -9.33 6.65 6.77
CA ASP A 64 -8.88 8.01 7.11
C ASP A 64 -8.31 8.74 5.88
N TYR A 65 -7.51 8.03 5.07
CA TYR A 65 -7.00 8.56 3.81
C TYR A 65 -8.12 8.90 2.82
N ASP A 66 -9.13 8.02 2.68
CA ASP A 66 -10.27 8.24 1.79
C ASP A 66 -11.11 9.46 2.24
N LEU A 67 -11.31 9.62 3.55
CA LEU A 67 -11.97 10.79 4.13
C LEU A 67 -11.19 12.09 3.87
N GLU A 68 -9.87 12.07 4.02
CA GLU A 68 -9.04 13.24 3.74
C GLU A 68 -9.01 13.57 2.25
N GLN A 69 -8.96 12.57 1.37
CA GLN A 69 -9.07 12.78 -0.07
C GLN A 69 -10.45 13.37 -0.44
N ALA A 70 -11.53 12.82 0.12
CA ALA A 70 -12.88 13.34 -0.09
C ALA A 70 -13.00 14.80 0.38
N ARG A 71 -12.44 15.14 1.55
CA ARG A 71 -12.37 16.53 2.04
C ARG A 71 -11.63 17.46 1.08
N GLN A 72 -10.52 17.01 0.50
CA GLN A 72 -9.76 17.82 -0.45
C GLN A 72 -10.53 18.05 -1.76
N VAL A 73 -11.25 17.04 -2.25
CA VAL A 73 -12.09 17.15 -3.44
C VAL A 73 -13.28 18.08 -3.19
N ASP A 74 -13.98 17.94 -2.05
CA ASP A 74 -15.12 18.80 -1.69
C ASP A 74 -14.69 20.26 -1.43
N MET A 75 -13.57 20.50 -0.74
CA MET A 75 -13.05 21.86 -0.54
C MET A 75 -12.52 22.51 -1.82
N GLY A 76 -12.00 21.73 -2.78
CA GLY A 76 -11.63 22.23 -4.11
C GLY A 76 -12.84 22.65 -4.97
N GLY A 77 -14.02 22.08 -4.71
CA GLY A 77 -15.28 22.44 -5.35
C GLY A 77 -15.96 23.67 -4.73
N MET A 78 -15.96 23.78 -3.39
CA MET A 78 -16.57 24.90 -2.68
C MET A 78 -15.82 26.23 -2.87
N VAL A 79 -14.48 26.22 -2.99
CA VAL A 79 -13.68 27.45 -3.21
C VAL A 79 -13.91 28.06 -4.61
N LYS A 80 -14.42 27.30 -5.58
CA LYS A 80 -14.69 27.82 -6.94
C LYS A 80 -16.01 28.59 -7.08
N LEU A 81 -16.89 28.59 -6.08
CA LEU A 81 -18.19 29.29 -6.14
C LEU A 81 -18.16 30.69 -5.51
N THR A 82 -16.99 31.17 -5.07
CA THR A 82 -16.83 32.53 -4.49
C THR A 82 -15.92 33.43 -5.34
N GLY A 83 -15.73 33.11 -6.63
CA GLY A 83 -14.90 33.90 -7.55
C GLY A 83 -15.68 34.41 -8.75
#